data_AF-A0A6A6NUH8-F1
#
_entry.id   AF-A0A6A6NUH8-F1
#
_cell.length_a   1.000
_cell.length_b   1.000
_cell.length_c   1.000
_cell.angle_alpha   90.00
_cell.angle_beta   90.00
_cell.angle_gamma   90.00
#
_symmetry.space_group_name_H-M   'P 1'
#
loop_
_entity.id
_entity.type
_entity.pdbx_description
1 polymer ?
#
loop_
_entity_poly.entity_id
_entity_poly.type
_entity_poly.pdbx_seq_one_letter_code
_entity_poly.pdbx_strand_id
1 'polypeptide(L)'
;MDVADVNSDTDSDAVNDGSFAESAWLLTDNAHPPEYYYAEDYSPGATLLLDLIEEQWFYFFDWMLNQKIGKGGRRMRGTKHRTTGDKITGQVNCGMHKVLHKLAKKHGLREQGREKPCMYVEDLKEVLRTNLTTTRKRYSYGQLRMQMRIFMQLAGNTFLIPEIVYDPSLIFSPHVTLLSIMFNDQAFAPPSLTCPRKLSRLDIELGSNQLPLHFKEERLNQPLFRRAKGILHCWTISADRPLTYAFLNLGMKSIGQITRPKQVTCTYALRYGAGKAFNEGSKVSEAVQNPMMQHADIQTFLRPHLHRLVTADTAAIIELDPQESVMLSTFNMSRWIDPDRLWGLTAEQAEYMNNAPVILSLTQRRVKLKQRLQRKAIEHPKYKALVRRVANEKERLRATLLAEIQEIYERGQPVRIIERHLAGVKLNSEPKVASYFSEDTLPGQRRLTETMILAPPVAALEEELERRNNAITAVTAYCKIEEGDMCERRKLNEDPPSPADEALKVAMLSVCTTDQQGRPTICFMPGDLSKHFNKKHLKRVEENEDPECKICRCR
;
A
#
# COMPACT_ATOMS: atom_id res chain seq x y z
N MET A 1 -31.70 52.84 25.15
CA MET A 1 -30.94 53.56 26.18
C MET A 1 -29.49 53.49 25.77
N ASP A 2 -29.02 54.63 25.24
CA ASP A 2 -27.67 55.23 25.25
C ASP A 2 -26.46 54.30 24.99
N VAL A 3 -25.84 54.34 23.80
CA VAL A 3 -24.88 55.36 23.27
C VAL A 3 -23.58 55.42 24.08
N ALA A 4 -22.48 54.94 23.49
CA ALA A 4 -21.22 55.68 23.42
C ALA A 4 -20.26 55.02 22.42
N ASP A 5 -19.93 55.82 21.41
CA ASP A 5 -18.90 55.67 20.40
C ASP A 5 -17.63 56.37 20.91
N VAL A 6 -16.45 55.74 20.83
CA VAL A 6 -15.14 56.44 20.92
C VAL A 6 -14.14 55.72 20.03
N ASN A 7 -13.88 56.31 18.86
CA ASN A 7 -12.65 56.14 18.10
C ASN A 7 -11.49 56.86 18.80
N SER A 8 -10.30 56.25 18.78
CA SER A 8 -9.04 56.99 18.76
C SER A 8 -7.96 56.17 18.07
N ASP A 9 -7.57 56.61 16.87
CA ASP A 9 -6.31 56.26 16.21
C ASP A 9 -5.11 56.68 17.08
N THR A 10 -4.03 55.91 17.03
CA THR A 10 -2.64 56.41 17.07
C THR A 10 -1.66 55.32 16.63
N ASP A 11 -0.92 55.61 15.56
CA ASP A 11 0.29 54.91 15.14
C ASP A 11 1.34 54.89 16.27
N SER A 12 2.07 53.78 16.41
CA SER A 12 3.54 53.80 16.57
C SER A 12 4.13 52.39 16.57
N ASP A 13 5.15 52.23 15.73
CA ASP A 13 6.08 51.09 15.69
C ASP A 13 6.76 50.87 17.06
N ALA A 14 6.81 49.62 17.52
CA ALA A 14 7.87 49.14 18.40
C ALA A 14 8.05 47.62 18.26
N VAL A 15 9.22 47.26 17.75
CA VAL A 15 9.81 45.93 17.76
C VAL A 15 9.85 45.38 19.19
N ASN A 16 9.33 44.18 19.43
CA ASN A 16 9.85 43.34 20.51
C ASN A 16 9.82 41.85 20.12
N ASP A 17 11.02 41.40 19.75
CA ASP A 17 11.61 40.12 20.16
C ASP A 17 10.93 39.54 21.42
N GLY A 18 10.34 38.35 21.27
CA GLY A 18 9.74 37.61 22.36
C GLY A 18 9.66 36.14 22.00
N SER A 19 10.67 35.38 22.42
CA SER A 19 10.74 33.92 22.39
C SER A 19 9.44 33.27 22.89
N PHE A 20 8.69 32.64 22.00
CA PHE A 20 7.56 31.78 22.40
C PHE A 20 8.07 30.37 22.68
N ALA A 21 8.61 30.19 23.89
CA ALA A 21 8.84 28.88 24.46
C ALA A 21 7.53 28.34 25.05
N GLU A 22 7.30 27.06 24.80
CA GLU A 22 6.53 26.10 25.60
C GLU A 22 5.05 26.41 25.91
N SER A 23 4.16 25.67 25.25
CA SER A 23 2.85 25.33 25.81
C SER A 23 2.25 24.13 25.05
N ALA A 24 2.75 22.93 25.36
CA ALA A 24 2.11 21.68 24.94
C ALA A 24 2.48 20.51 25.84
N TRP A 25 2.12 20.56 27.13
CA TRP A 25 2.09 19.37 27.99
C TRP A 25 1.02 19.50 29.07
N LEU A 26 -0.15 18.93 28.82
CA LEU A 26 -1.11 18.54 29.86
C LEU A 26 -1.82 17.27 29.39
N LEU A 27 -1.24 16.12 29.71
CA LEU A 27 -1.91 14.84 29.99
C LEU A 27 -0.97 14.07 30.90
N THR A 28 -1.23 14.17 32.20
CA THR A 28 -0.59 13.44 33.31
C THR A 28 -1.00 11.96 33.27
N ASP A 29 -0.16 11.11 33.87
CA ASP A 29 -0.28 9.64 34.03
C ASP A 29 0.43 8.74 33.02
N ASN A 30 1.54 9.22 32.46
CA ASN A 30 2.69 8.32 32.26
C ASN A 30 3.62 8.47 33.46
N ALA A 31 3.69 7.43 34.30
CA ALA A 31 4.72 7.27 35.32
C ALA A 31 6.10 7.04 34.64
N HIS A 32 6.62 8.10 34.05
CA HIS A 32 8.05 8.35 33.93
C HIS A 32 8.33 9.56 34.80
N PRO A 33 9.35 9.52 35.68
CA PRO A 33 9.75 10.72 36.40
C PRO A 33 10.05 11.80 35.35
N PRO A 34 9.73 13.08 35.61
CA PRO A 34 10.20 14.15 34.77
C PRO A 34 11.72 14.11 34.89
N GLU A 35 12.38 13.45 33.95
CA GLU A 35 13.78 13.69 33.68
C GLU A 35 13.84 15.16 33.29
N TYR A 36 14.08 15.98 34.30
CA TYR A 36 14.57 17.34 34.19
C TYR A 36 15.48 17.38 32.97
N TYR A 37 15.12 18.18 31.97
CA TYR A 37 16.06 18.62 30.95
C TYR A 37 17.12 19.46 31.68
N TYR A 38 18.08 18.79 32.31
CA TYR A 38 19.38 19.39 32.49
C TYR A 38 19.87 19.65 31.07
N ALA A 39 19.98 20.93 30.72
CA ALA A 39 21.00 21.34 29.79
C ALA A 39 22.31 20.81 30.40
N GLU A 40 22.72 19.61 29.99
CA GLU A 40 24.10 19.20 30.17
C GLU A 40 24.89 20.28 29.45
N ASP A 41 25.65 21.07 30.19
CA ASP A 41 26.56 22.06 29.64
C ASP A 41 27.68 21.32 28.91
N TYR A 42 27.39 20.96 27.68
CA TYR A 42 28.37 20.35 26.78
C TYR A 42 29.51 21.34 26.60
N SER A 43 30.73 20.81 26.62
CA SER A 43 31.90 21.61 26.35
C SER A 43 31.72 22.37 25.02
N PRO A 44 32.26 23.60 24.88
CA PRO A 44 32.15 24.37 23.65
C PRO A 44 32.51 23.59 22.37
N GLY A 45 33.43 22.61 22.48
CA GLY A 45 33.81 21.73 21.37
C GLY A 45 32.72 20.73 20.95
N ALA A 46 31.91 20.24 21.88
CA ALA A 46 30.81 19.32 21.58
C ALA A 46 29.61 20.06 20.95
N THR A 47 29.31 21.29 21.39
CA THR A 47 28.31 22.16 20.76
C THR A 47 28.72 22.51 19.32
N LEU A 48 29.99 22.84 19.10
CA LEU A 48 30.53 23.17 17.78
C LEU A 48 30.47 21.96 16.82
N LEU A 49 30.64 20.74 17.34
CA LEU A 49 30.45 19.51 16.57
C LEU A 49 28.99 19.30 16.17
N LEU A 50 28.04 19.55 17.08
CA LEU A 50 26.61 19.44 16.82
C LEU A 50 26.15 20.46 15.77
N ASP A 51 26.61 21.71 15.87
CA ASP A 51 26.31 22.76 14.88
C ASP A 51 26.84 22.40 13.49
N LEU A 52 28.06 21.84 13.42
CA LEU A 52 28.65 21.37 12.16
C LEU A 52 27.84 20.21 11.53
N ILE A 53 27.32 19.31 12.37
CA ILE A 53 26.44 18.22 11.92
C ILE A 53 25.11 18.77 11.38
N GLU A 54 24.50 19.73 12.08
CA GLU A 54 23.28 20.40 11.62
C GLU A 54 23.49 21.07 10.25
N GLU A 55 24.59 21.80 10.05
CA GLU A 55 24.92 22.42 8.77
C GLU A 55 25.09 21.39 7.66
N GLN A 56 25.86 20.32 7.90
CA GLN A 56 26.07 19.27 6.90
C GLN A 56 24.75 18.61 6.48
N TRP A 57 23.86 18.35 7.44
CA TRP A 57 22.54 17.83 7.13
C TRP A 57 21.71 18.82 6.34
N PHE A 58 21.71 20.11 6.71
CA PHE A 58 21.00 21.13 5.97
C PHE A 58 21.45 21.17 4.52
N TYR A 59 22.76 21.24 4.25
CA TYR A 59 23.27 21.26 2.88
C TYR A 59 22.97 19.98 2.11
N PHE A 60 23.09 18.81 2.76
CA PHE A 60 22.76 17.53 2.13
C PHE A 60 21.29 17.43 1.73
N PHE A 61 20.37 17.75 2.64
CA PHE A 61 18.94 17.67 2.38
C PHE A 61 18.44 18.81 1.50
N ASP A 62 19.00 20.01 1.59
CA ASP A 62 18.72 21.11 0.67
C ASP A 62 19.14 20.77 -0.75
N TRP A 63 20.36 20.23 -0.92
CA TRP A 63 20.82 19.71 -2.20
C TRP A 63 19.85 18.64 -2.72
N MET A 64 19.43 17.69 -1.86
CA MET A 64 18.50 16.63 -2.20
C MET A 64 17.12 17.14 -2.64
N LEU A 65 16.54 18.11 -1.92
CA LEU A 65 15.24 18.70 -2.25
C LEU A 65 15.31 19.54 -3.53
N ASN A 66 16.44 20.17 -3.81
CA ASN A 66 16.71 20.86 -5.06
C ASN A 66 16.95 19.90 -6.26
N GLN A 67 17.17 18.59 -6.01
CA GLN A 67 17.33 17.63 -7.10
C GLN A 67 15.99 17.34 -7.79
N LYS A 68 15.74 18.03 -8.91
CA LYS A 68 14.59 17.72 -9.79
C LYS A 68 14.69 16.32 -10.40
N ILE A 69 15.90 15.72 -10.52
CA ILE A 69 16.19 14.39 -11.10
C ILE A 69 17.56 13.90 -10.55
N GLY A 70 17.68 12.63 -10.13
CA GLY A 70 18.96 12.01 -9.72
C GLY A 70 19.87 11.56 -10.88
N LYS A 71 21.08 11.06 -10.57
CA LYS A 71 22.13 10.68 -11.55
C LYS A 71 21.59 9.72 -12.63
N GLY A 72 21.53 10.20 -13.88
CA GLY A 72 21.07 9.45 -15.05
C GLY A 72 19.55 9.39 -15.25
N GLY A 73 18.77 10.35 -14.74
CA GLY A 73 17.32 10.36 -14.97
C GLY A 73 16.51 9.58 -13.93
N ARG A 74 17.15 9.07 -12.87
CA ARG A 74 16.50 8.26 -11.83
C ARG A 74 15.88 9.16 -10.76
N ARG A 75 14.69 8.82 -10.25
CA ARG A 75 14.22 9.39 -8.97
C ARG A 75 15.22 9.03 -7.88
N MET A 76 15.54 9.97 -6.98
CA MET A 76 16.17 9.63 -5.71
C MET A 76 15.24 8.64 -5.01
N ARG A 77 15.73 7.42 -4.69
CA ARG A 77 15.00 6.56 -3.76
C ARG A 77 14.99 7.28 -2.41
N GLY A 78 13.89 7.18 -1.67
CA GLY A 78 13.88 7.62 -0.27
C GLY A 78 15.13 7.05 0.42
N THR A 79 15.87 7.90 1.11
CA THR A 79 17.04 7.51 1.87
C THR A 79 16.57 6.55 2.96
N LYS A 80 16.92 5.28 2.84
CA LYS A 80 16.72 4.32 3.92
C LYS A 80 17.82 4.57 4.94
N HIS A 81 17.43 4.82 6.18
CA HIS A 81 18.36 4.73 7.30
C HIS A 81 18.92 3.31 7.30
N ARG A 82 20.24 3.18 7.19
CA ARG A 82 20.92 1.93 7.47
C ARG A 82 21.31 2.05 8.94
N THR A 83 20.52 1.47 9.82
CA THR A 83 20.84 1.39 11.25
C THR A 83 22.18 0.63 11.38
N THR A 84 23.25 1.36 11.67
CA THR A 84 24.16 0.92 12.73
C THR A 84 23.29 0.74 13.98
N GLY A 85 23.49 -0.32 14.75
CA GLY A 85 22.59 -0.71 15.85
C GLY A 85 22.48 0.32 16.99
N ASP A 86 23.21 1.43 16.91
CA ASP A 86 23.29 2.46 17.93
C ASP A 86 22.16 3.48 17.76
N LYS A 87 21.50 3.80 18.88
CA LYS A 87 20.43 4.81 18.93
C LYS A 87 21.03 6.19 18.65
N ILE A 88 20.37 6.96 17.79
CA ILE A 88 20.65 8.39 17.63
C ILE A 88 20.32 9.06 18.96
N THR A 89 21.29 9.78 19.54
CA THR A 89 21.12 10.53 20.79
C THR A 89 20.01 11.58 20.66
N GLY A 90 19.33 11.91 21.76
CA GLY A 90 18.22 12.88 21.78
C GLY A 90 18.56 14.23 21.13
N GLN A 91 19.75 14.80 21.41
CA GLN A 91 20.17 16.10 20.87
C GLN A 91 20.41 16.08 19.35
N VAL A 92 21.08 15.05 18.84
CA VAL A 92 21.27 14.83 17.39
C VAL A 92 19.91 14.69 16.69
N ASN A 93 18.93 14.07 17.34
CA ASN A 93 17.56 14.03 16.83
C ASN A 93 16.87 15.41 16.86
N CYS A 94 17.05 16.21 17.92
CA CYS A 94 16.53 17.58 18.00
C CYS A 94 17.13 18.48 16.90
N GLY A 95 18.44 18.42 16.69
CA GLY A 95 19.11 19.17 15.61
C GLY A 95 18.62 18.77 14.22
N MET A 96 18.33 17.48 14.01
CA MET A 96 17.72 17.01 12.77
C MET A 96 16.33 17.63 12.56
N HIS A 97 15.51 17.73 13.60
CA HIS A 97 14.20 18.37 13.51
C HIS A 97 14.32 19.86 13.19
N LYS A 98 15.27 20.58 13.79
CA LYS A 98 15.55 21.99 13.44
C LYS A 98 15.93 22.15 11.96
N VAL A 99 16.82 21.29 11.46
CA VAL A 99 17.23 21.28 10.05
C VAL A 99 16.03 21.00 9.13
N LEU A 100 15.23 19.99 9.44
CA LEU A 100 14.03 19.65 8.68
C LEU A 100 13.01 20.81 8.65
N HIS A 101 12.84 21.53 9.76
CA HIS A 101 11.97 22.70 9.82
C HIS A 101 12.49 23.86 8.95
N LYS A 102 13.80 24.16 9.02
CA LYS A 102 14.43 25.18 8.15
C LYS A 102 14.25 24.83 6.67
N LEU A 103 14.42 23.56 6.32
CA LEU A 103 14.22 23.08 4.95
C LEU A 103 12.76 23.12 4.51
N ALA A 104 11.82 22.78 5.40
CA ALA A 104 10.40 22.84 5.11
C ALA A 104 9.99 24.28 4.75
N LYS A 105 10.39 25.26 5.57
CA LYS A 105 10.16 26.69 5.31
C LYS A 105 10.80 27.13 4.00
N LYS A 106 12.07 26.78 3.75
CA LYS A 106 12.81 27.14 2.53
C LYS A 106 12.15 26.61 1.25
N HIS A 107 11.61 25.40 1.29
CA HIS A 107 11.04 24.72 0.13
C HIS A 107 9.51 24.83 0.05
N GLY A 108 8.88 25.63 0.93
CA GLY A 108 7.42 25.76 1.00
C GLY A 108 6.71 24.43 1.27
N LEU A 109 7.37 23.51 1.99
CA LEU A 109 6.79 22.22 2.36
C LEU A 109 5.86 22.40 3.56
N ARG A 110 4.86 21.53 3.67
CA ARG A 110 4.02 21.46 4.86
C ARG A 110 4.88 20.98 6.04
N GLU A 111 4.87 21.75 7.12
CA GLU A 111 5.56 21.40 8.38
C GLU A 111 4.88 20.21 9.08
N GLN A 112 3.57 20.07 8.86
CA GLN A 112 2.84 18.87 9.24
C GLN A 112 3.30 17.70 8.37
N GLY A 113 3.86 16.67 9.01
CA GLY A 113 4.17 15.45 8.27
C GLY A 113 2.92 14.81 7.61
N ARG A 114 3.16 13.82 6.76
CA ARG A 114 2.09 13.22 5.96
C ARG A 114 1.00 12.59 6.84
N GLU A 115 -0.25 12.91 6.51
CA GLU A 115 -1.42 12.23 7.09
C GLU A 115 -1.32 10.72 6.86
N LYS A 116 -1.64 9.94 7.90
CA LYS A 116 -1.59 8.47 7.87
C LYS A 116 -3.03 7.96 7.90
N PRO A 117 -3.73 7.95 6.74
CA PRO A 117 -5.12 7.54 6.71
C PRO A 117 -5.23 6.09 7.17
N CYS A 118 -6.09 5.90 8.16
CA CYS A 118 -6.45 4.61 8.73
C CYS A 118 -7.66 4.08 7.96
N MET A 119 -7.54 2.88 7.36
CA MET A 119 -8.66 2.26 6.67
C MET A 119 -9.43 1.39 7.66
N TYR A 120 -10.63 1.81 8.03
CA TYR A 120 -11.53 1.03 8.89
C TYR A 120 -12.24 -0.07 8.09
N VAL A 121 -12.99 -0.92 8.77
CA VAL A 121 -13.69 -2.05 8.14
C VAL A 121 -14.72 -1.54 7.11
N GLU A 122 -15.43 -0.45 7.41
CA GLU A 122 -16.40 0.18 6.49
C GLU A 122 -15.70 0.71 5.24
N ASP A 123 -14.52 1.30 5.40
CA ASP A 123 -13.72 1.81 4.28
C ASP A 123 -13.22 0.66 3.40
N LEU A 124 -12.73 -0.40 4.03
CA LEU A 124 -12.29 -1.61 3.35
C LEU A 124 -13.45 -2.27 2.60
N LYS A 125 -14.66 -2.27 3.17
CA LYS A 125 -15.87 -2.77 2.51
C LYS A 125 -16.09 -2.06 1.16
N GLU A 126 -16.02 -0.73 1.14
CA GLU A 126 -16.21 0.05 -0.10
C GLU A 126 -15.08 -0.16 -1.12
N VAL A 127 -13.83 -0.29 -0.66
CA VAL A 127 -12.68 -0.60 -1.53
C VAL A 127 -12.82 -2.02 -2.13
N LEU A 128 -13.23 -3.00 -1.33
CA LEU A 128 -13.50 -4.37 -1.79
C LEU A 128 -14.67 -4.39 -2.76
N ARG A 129 -15.76 -3.68 -2.46
CA ARG A 129 -16.94 -3.55 -3.32
C ARG A 129 -16.54 -2.98 -4.66
N THR A 130 -15.79 -1.88 -4.65
CA THR A 130 -15.25 -1.25 -5.87
C THR A 130 -14.38 -2.22 -6.67
N ASN A 131 -13.47 -2.95 -6.01
CA ASN A 131 -12.63 -3.94 -6.68
C ASN A 131 -13.43 -5.09 -7.30
N LEU A 132 -14.58 -5.47 -6.74
CA LEU A 132 -15.42 -6.54 -7.30
C LEU A 132 -16.30 -6.06 -8.46
N THR A 133 -16.88 -4.87 -8.36
CA THR A 133 -17.91 -4.40 -9.31
C THR A 133 -17.39 -3.50 -10.42
N THR A 134 -16.21 -2.88 -10.25
CA THR A 134 -15.76 -1.88 -11.23
C THR A 134 -15.43 -2.50 -12.59
N THR A 135 -15.96 -1.89 -13.63
CA THR A 135 -15.60 -2.12 -15.05
C THR A 135 -14.59 -1.09 -15.56
N ARG A 136 -14.40 0.02 -14.83
CA ARG A 136 -13.45 1.11 -15.14
C ARG A 136 -11.99 0.68 -15.02
N LYS A 137 -11.73 -0.29 -14.13
CA LYS A 137 -10.46 -1.02 -14.06
C LYS A 137 -10.73 -2.47 -14.41
N ARG A 138 -10.04 -2.94 -15.44
CA ARG A 138 -9.95 -4.36 -15.77
C ARG A 138 -8.55 -4.88 -15.47
N TYR A 139 -8.50 -6.12 -15.00
CA TYR A 139 -7.26 -6.88 -14.87
C TYR A 139 -7.06 -7.70 -16.13
N SER A 140 -5.83 -8.10 -16.42
CA SER A 140 -5.61 -9.00 -17.55
C SER A 140 -6.32 -10.36 -17.38
N TYR A 141 -6.53 -10.80 -16.14
CA TYR A 141 -7.12 -12.10 -15.81
C TYR A 141 -7.92 -12.01 -14.50
N GLY A 142 -9.08 -12.65 -14.41
CA GLY A 142 -10.00 -12.56 -13.27
C GLY A 142 -9.38 -13.02 -11.95
N GLN A 143 -8.45 -13.99 -11.99
CA GLN A 143 -7.72 -14.40 -10.80
C GLN A 143 -6.91 -13.26 -10.18
N LEU A 144 -6.42 -12.27 -10.95
CA LEU A 144 -5.70 -11.12 -10.38
C LEU A 144 -6.62 -10.22 -9.55
N ARG A 145 -7.89 -10.09 -9.94
CA ARG A 145 -8.89 -9.35 -9.15
C ARG A 145 -9.13 -10.04 -7.81
N MET A 146 -9.19 -11.37 -7.81
CA MET A 146 -9.42 -12.17 -6.60
C MET A 146 -8.18 -12.20 -5.70
N GLN A 147 -6.99 -12.30 -6.29
CA GLN A 147 -5.73 -12.12 -5.58
C GLN A 147 -5.62 -10.72 -4.94
N MET A 148 -6.08 -9.67 -5.63
CA MET A 148 -6.11 -8.34 -5.05
C MET A 148 -7.09 -8.25 -3.87
N ARG A 149 -8.28 -8.88 -3.99
CA ARG A 149 -9.25 -8.97 -2.88
C ARG A 149 -8.64 -9.62 -1.64
N ILE A 150 -8.06 -10.82 -1.79
CA ILE A 150 -7.52 -11.54 -0.64
C ILE A 150 -6.28 -10.86 -0.05
N PHE A 151 -5.47 -10.19 -0.87
CA PHE A 151 -4.37 -9.35 -0.38
C PHE A 151 -4.85 -8.22 0.54
N MET A 152 -6.01 -7.62 0.26
CA MET A 152 -6.56 -6.56 1.12
C MET A 152 -7.11 -7.07 2.46
N GLN A 153 -7.41 -8.37 2.56
CA GLN A 153 -7.99 -8.99 3.76
C GLN A 153 -6.95 -9.69 4.63
N LEU A 154 -5.86 -10.19 4.03
CA LEU A 154 -4.81 -10.88 4.76
C LEU A 154 -3.79 -9.90 5.32
N ALA A 155 -3.55 -9.99 6.63
CA ALA A 155 -2.36 -9.42 7.27
C ALA A 155 -1.16 -10.36 7.07
N GLY A 156 0.05 -9.83 7.00
CA GLY A 156 1.28 -10.55 6.65
C GLY A 156 1.79 -11.60 7.65
N ASN A 157 0.94 -12.10 8.55
CA ASN A 157 1.30 -13.10 9.57
C ASN A 157 0.61 -14.44 9.36
N THR A 158 1.15 -15.44 10.03
CA THR A 158 0.55 -16.76 10.24
C THR A 158 -0.58 -16.67 11.25
N PHE A 159 -1.74 -16.14 10.84
CA PHE A 159 -2.97 -16.22 11.61
C PHE A 159 -3.79 -17.44 11.21
N LEU A 160 -4.40 -18.10 12.19
CA LEU A 160 -5.57 -18.91 11.92
C LEU A 160 -6.64 -17.97 11.38
N ILE A 161 -7.22 -18.35 10.26
CA ILE A 161 -8.31 -17.61 9.66
C ILE A 161 -9.58 -18.33 10.13
N PRO A 162 -10.31 -17.82 11.14
CA PRO A 162 -11.58 -18.41 11.51
C PRO A 162 -12.59 -18.17 10.39
N GLU A 163 -13.46 -19.15 10.15
CA GLU A 163 -14.56 -18.96 9.21
C GLU A 163 -15.80 -18.48 9.96
N ILE A 164 -16.33 -17.34 9.53
CA ILE A 164 -17.57 -16.78 10.06
C ILE A 164 -18.71 -17.34 9.21
N VAL A 165 -19.48 -18.30 9.73
CA VAL A 165 -20.50 -19.04 8.96
C VAL A 165 -21.65 -18.14 8.51
N TYR A 166 -22.21 -17.31 9.40
CA TYR A 166 -23.38 -16.49 9.11
C TYR A 166 -23.02 -15.03 8.85
N ASP A 167 -22.05 -14.79 7.97
CA ASP A 167 -21.68 -13.42 7.58
C ASP A 167 -22.81 -12.79 6.72
N PRO A 168 -23.30 -11.57 7.06
CA PRO A 168 -24.23 -10.83 6.22
C PRO A 168 -23.78 -10.72 4.76
N SER A 169 -22.47 -10.65 4.50
CA SER A 169 -21.94 -10.61 3.14
C SER A 169 -20.63 -11.37 3.02
N LEU A 170 -20.53 -12.23 2.01
CA LEU A 170 -19.28 -12.96 1.73
C LEU A 170 -18.16 -12.05 1.20
N ILE A 171 -18.37 -10.73 1.11
CA ILE A 171 -17.34 -9.76 0.70
C ILE A 171 -16.09 -9.82 1.58
N PHE A 172 -16.25 -10.14 2.87
CA PHE A 172 -15.15 -10.27 3.82
C PHE A 172 -14.67 -11.70 4.05
N SER A 173 -15.31 -12.73 3.48
CA SER A 173 -14.85 -14.11 3.68
C SER A 173 -13.53 -14.38 2.93
N PRO A 174 -12.39 -14.54 3.63
CA PRO A 174 -11.15 -14.93 2.99
C PRO A 174 -11.22 -16.38 2.48
N HIS A 175 -11.94 -17.26 3.19
CA HIS A 175 -12.09 -18.68 2.82
C HIS A 175 -12.73 -18.85 1.45
N VAL A 176 -13.81 -18.11 1.15
CA VAL A 176 -14.45 -18.22 -0.16
C VAL A 176 -13.44 -17.97 -1.28
N THR A 177 -12.60 -16.93 -1.18
CA THR A 177 -11.58 -16.68 -2.22
C THR A 177 -10.40 -17.64 -2.17
N LEU A 178 -9.89 -17.99 -0.98
CA LEU A 178 -8.78 -18.94 -0.84
C LEU A 178 -9.16 -20.30 -1.40
N LEU A 179 -10.30 -20.85 -0.98
CA LEU A 179 -10.82 -22.12 -1.48
C LEU A 179 -11.06 -22.06 -2.98
N SER A 180 -11.58 -20.96 -3.53
CA SER A 180 -11.73 -20.84 -4.99
C SER A 180 -10.40 -20.89 -5.74
N ILE A 181 -9.36 -20.22 -5.24
CA ILE A 181 -8.03 -20.29 -5.86
C ILE A 181 -7.48 -21.72 -5.76
N MET A 182 -7.65 -22.37 -4.60
CA MET A 182 -7.22 -23.77 -4.39
C MET A 182 -7.96 -24.77 -5.29
N PHE A 183 -9.28 -24.62 -5.47
CA PHE A 183 -10.06 -25.42 -6.41
C PHE A 183 -9.70 -25.13 -7.86
N ASN A 184 -9.44 -23.86 -8.20
CA ASN A 184 -8.97 -23.48 -9.54
C ASN A 184 -7.61 -24.13 -9.86
N ASP A 185 -6.73 -24.23 -8.87
CA ASP A 185 -5.40 -24.87 -8.98
C ASP A 185 -5.43 -26.40 -8.82
N GLN A 186 -6.57 -26.98 -8.44
CA GLN A 186 -6.68 -28.40 -8.06
C GLN A 186 -5.65 -28.79 -6.99
N ALA A 187 -5.51 -27.95 -5.97
CA ALA A 187 -4.41 -28.01 -5.01
C ALA A 187 -4.53 -29.15 -3.98
N PHE A 188 -5.75 -29.63 -3.71
CA PHE A 188 -6.01 -30.65 -2.70
C PHE A 188 -5.44 -32.03 -3.07
N ALA A 189 -4.83 -32.71 -2.10
CA ALA A 189 -4.30 -34.06 -2.29
C ALA A 189 -5.39 -35.11 -2.56
N PRO A 190 -6.55 -35.11 -1.89
CA PRO A 190 -7.65 -36.02 -2.21
C PRO A 190 -8.17 -35.79 -3.64
N PRO A 191 -8.03 -36.75 -4.58
CA PRO A 191 -8.39 -36.53 -5.98
C PRO A 191 -9.90 -36.39 -6.18
N SER A 192 -10.69 -36.96 -5.27
CA SER A 192 -12.15 -36.89 -5.27
C SER A 192 -12.69 -35.52 -4.83
N LEU A 193 -11.88 -34.66 -4.17
CA LEU A 193 -12.29 -33.34 -3.68
C LEU A 193 -12.25 -32.30 -4.81
N THR A 194 -13.17 -32.43 -5.75
CA THR A 194 -13.19 -31.65 -7.00
C THR A 194 -14.05 -30.40 -6.94
N CYS A 195 -14.92 -30.26 -5.93
CA CYS A 195 -15.82 -29.12 -5.82
C CYS A 195 -16.16 -28.76 -4.36
N PRO A 196 -16.64 -27.53 -4.12
CA PRO A 196 -16.96 -27.05 -2.77
C PRO A 196 -18.04 -27.88 -2.06
N ARG A 197 -19.04 -28.36 -2.80
CA ARG A 197 -20.10 -29.21 -2.23
C ARG A 197 -19.59 -30.53 -1.64
N LYS A 198 -18.49 -31.08 -2.15
CA LYS A 198 -17.86 -32.26 -1.55
C LYS A 198 -17.10 -31.90 -0.27
N LEU A 199 -16.50 -30.72 -0.24
CA LEU A 199 -15.83 -30.20 0.95
C LEU A 199 -16.82 -29.98 2.10
N SER A 200 -17.98 -29.36 1.81
CA SER A 200 -19.01 -29.08 2.83
C SER A 200 -19.74 -30.32 3.35
N ARG A 201 -19.51 -31.49 2.75
CA ARG A 201 -20.08 -32.79 3.18
C ARG A 201 -19.08 -33.63 3.97
N LEU A 202 -17.84 -33.16 4.12
CA LEU A 202 -16.88 -33.85 4.96
C LEU A 202 -17.31 -33.72 6.41
N ASP A 203 -17.13 -34.80 7.15
CA ASP A 203 -17.39 -34.85 8.59
C ASP A 203 -16.09 -35.21 9.32
N ILE A 204 -16.02 -34.85 10.60
CA ILE A 204 -14.91 -35.20 11.46
C ILE A 204 -15.31 -36.44 12.25
N GLU A 205 -14.47 -37.48 12.22
CA GLU A 205 -14.74 -38.75 12.90
C GLU A 205 -14.97 -38.55 14.40
N LEU A 206 -15.92 -39.30 14.98
CA LEU A 206 -16.21 -39.26 16.41
C LEU A 206 -14.95 -39.58 17.22
N GLY A 207 -14.56 -38.68 18.13
CA GLY A 207 -13.32 -38.78 18.91
C GLY A 207 -12.11 -38.08 18.28
N SER A 208 -12.23 -37.61 17.04
CA SER A 208 -11.26 -36.69 16.41
C SER A 208 -11.74 -35.24 16.54
N ASN A 209 -10.80 -34.31 16.76
CA ASN A 209 -11.11 -32.87 16.87
C ASN A 209 -10.83 -32.09 15.58
N GLN A 210 -10.22 -32.73 14.56
CA GLN A 210 -9.88 -32.11 13.29
C GLN A 210 -9.72 -33.15 12.18
N LEU A 211 -10.02 -32.74 10.94
CA LEU A 211 -9.68 -33.47 9.73
C LEU A 211 -8.72 -32.62 8.87
N PRO A 212 -7.40 -32.89 8.89
CA PRO A 212 -6.43 -32.13 8.11
C PRO A 212 -6.64 -32.30 6.60
N LEU A 213 -6.77 -31.18 5.89
CA LEU A 213 -6.84 -31.15 4.43
C LEU A 213 -5.46 -30.87 3.85
N HIS A 214 -4.81 -31.92 3.33
CA HIS A 214 -3.49 -31.80 2.73
C HIS A 214 -3.53 -31.31 1.28
N PHE A 215 -2.51 -30.57 0.88
CA PHE A 215 -2.25 -30.21 -0.51
C PHE A 215 -1.32 -31.21 -1.19
N LYS A 216 -1.38 -31.27 -2.52
CA LYS A 216 -0.42 -32.03 -3.33
C LYS A 216 0.98 -31.47 -3.10
N GLU A 217 1.99 -32.34 -2.98
CA GLU A 217 3.37 -31.94 -2.72
C GLU A 217 3.92 -30.97 -3.77
N GLU A 218 3.59 -31.21 -5.04
CA GLU A 218 3.96 -30.34 -6.18
C GLU A 218 3.40 -28.91 -6.08
N ARG A 219 2.40 -28.66 -5.22
CA ARG A 219 1.75 -27.35 -5.04
C ARG A 219 2.25 -26.58 -3.82
N LEU A 220 3.00 -27.21 -2.92
CA LEU A 220 3.45 -26.56 -1.67
C LEU A 220 4.40 -25.38 -1.92
N ASN A 221 5.20 -25.44 -2.98
CA ASN A 221 6.14 -24.37 -3.35
C ASN A 221 5.55 -23.34 -4.32
N GLN A 222 4.27 -23.49 -4.71
CA GLN A 222 3.61 -22.57 -5.62
C GLN A 222 3.12 -21.32 -4.86
N PRO A 223 3.49 -20.10 -5.29
CA PRO A 223 2.98 -18.89 -4.64
C PRO A 223 1.45 -18.80 -4.76
N LEU A 224 0.77 -18.36 -3.70
CA LEU A 224 -0.67 -18.06 -3.76
C LEU A 224 -0.94 -16.86 -4.69
N PHE A 225 -0.12 -15.81 -4.55
CA PHE A 225 -0.20 -14.62 -5.38
C PHE A 225 0.71 -14.77 -6.61
N ARG A 226 0.15 -15.01 -7.79
CA ARG A 226 0.85 -15.27 -9.05
C ARG A 226 0.54 -14.23 -10.12
N ARG A 227 1.57 -13.88 -10.89
CA ARG A 227 1.45 -12.94 -12.02
C ARG A 227 0.70 -13.57 -13.19
N ALA A 228 0.03 -12.75 -13.98
CA ALA A 228 -0.37 -13.15 -15.32
C ALA A 228 0.83 -13.07 -16.29
N LYS A 229 1.02 -14.11 -17.11
CA LYS A 229 1.92 -14.17 -18.26
C LYS A 229 1.08 -13.96 -19.53
N GLY A 230 1.56 -13.07 -20.39
CA GLY A 230 0.95 -12.90 -21.70
C GLY A 230 1.44 -13.98 -22.65
N ILE A 231 0.51 -14.73 -23.21
CA ILE A 231 0.77 -15.61 -24.37
C ILE A 231 0.16 -14.90 -25.60
N LEU A 232 0.54 -15.30 -26.81
CA LEU A 232 0.07 -14.69 -28.04
C LEU A 232 -1.48 -14.54 -28.01
N HIS A 233 -1.96 -13.29 -28.01
CA HIS A 233 -3.37 -12.90 -27.90
C HIS A 233 -4.16 -13.30 -26.63
N CYS A 234 -3.55 -13.97 -25.64
CA CYS A 234 -4.23 -14.40 -24.42
C CYS A 234 -3.41 -14.16 -23.15
N TRP A 235 -4.00 -14.45 -21.99
CA TRP A 235 -3.36 -14.37 -20.68
C TRP A 235 -3.49 -15.69 -19.93
N THR A 236 -2.44 -16.08 -19.23
CA THR A 236 -2.46 -17.21 -18.30
C THR A 236 -1.83 -16.82 -16.98
N ILE A 237 -2.17 -17.51 -15.89
CA ILE A 237 -1.49 -17.33 -14.62
C ILE A 237 -0.18 -18.11 -14.65
N SER A 238 0.91 -17.45 -14.26
CA SER A 238 2.23 -18.07 -14.17
C SER A 238 2.23 -19.14 -13.09
N ALA A 239 2.91 -20.26 -13.35
CA ALA A 239 3.02 -21.35 -12.39
C ALA A 239 3.83 -20.96 -11.14
N ASP A 240 4.90 -20.19 -11.28
CA ASP A 240 5.92 -20.00 -10.26
C ASP A 240 6.23 -18.53 -9.94
N ARG A 241 5.87 -17.58 -10.83
CA ARG A 241 6.24 -16.17 -10.66
C ARG A 241 5.30 -15.46 -9.67
N PRO A 242 5.80 -15.02 -8.50
CA PRO A 242 4.97 -14.33 -7.53
C PRO A 242 4.56 -12.94 -8.01
N LEU A 243 3.38 -12.51 -7.59
CA LEU A 243 2.88 -11.16 -7.82
C LEU A 243 3.80 -10.13 -7.14
N THR A 244 4.07 -9.03 -7.84
CA THR A 244 5.00 -8.02 -7.30
C THR A 244 4.30 -7.04 -6.38
N TYR A 245 5.00 -6.58 -5.34
CA TYR A 245 4.50 -5.51 -4.47
C TYR A 245 4.18 -4.21 -5.24
N ALA A 246 4.90 -3.94 -6.33
CA ALA A 246 4.61 -2.79 -7.20
C ALA A 246 3.23 -2.91 -7.86
N PHE A 247 2.86 -4.11 -8.34
CA PHE A 247 1.54 -4.37 -8.90
C PHE A 247 0.43 -4.13 -7.87
N LEU A 248 0.61 -4.65 -6.65
CA LEU A 248 -0.34 -4.47 -5.55
C LEU A 248 -0.53 -2.99 -5.18
N ASN A 249 0.56 -2.23 -5.05
CA ASN A 249 0.45 -0.79 -4.78
C ASN A 249 -0.24 -0.02 -5.91
N LEU A 250 0.07 -0.34 -7.16
CA LEU A 250 -0.57 0.31 -8.31
C LEU A 250 -2.06 -0.01 -8.36
N GLY A 251 -2.43 -1.27 -8.16
CA GLY A 251 -3.83 -1.67 -8.14
C GLY A 251 -4.58 -1.04 -6.95
N MET A 252 -4.00 -1.01 -5.75
CA MET A 252 -4.58 -0.31 -4.59
C MET A 252 -4.80 1.18 -4.87
N LYS A 253 -3.82 1.85 -5.47
CA LYS A 253 -3.94 3.26 -5.87
C LYS A 253 -5.08 3.45 -6.88
N SER A 254 -5.15 2.61 -7.92
CA SER A 254 -6.21 2.69 -8.93
C SER A 254 -7.60 2.42 -8.37
N ILE A 255 -7.75 1.39 -7.51
CA ILE A 255 -9.03 1.09 -6.86
C ILE A 255 -9.44 2.27 -5.97
N GLY A 256 -8.52 2.78 -5.14
CA GLY A 256 -8.78 3.96 -4.32
C GLY A 256 -9.25 5.16 -5.13
N GLN A 257 -8.59 5.46 -6.26
CA GLN A 257 -9.05 6.54 -7.15
C GLN A 257 -10.48 6.31 -7.65
N ILE A 258 -10.84 5.08 -8.00
CA ILE A 258 -12.21 4.73 -8.46
C ILE A 258 -13.22 4.79 -7.32
N THR A 259 -12.85 4.37 -6.11
CA THR A 259 -13.67 4.46 -4.89
C THR A 259 -13.87 5.92 -4.46
N ARG A 260 -12.94 6.82 -4.81
CA ARG A 260 -13.00 8.28 -4.59
C ARG A 260 -12.98 8.78 -3.13
N PRO A 261 -12.32 8.12 -2.15
CA PRO A 261 -12.13 8.73 -0.84
C PRO A 261 -11.18 9.94 -0.95
N LYS A 262 -11.36 10.95 -0.09
CA LYS A 262 -10.46 12.12 -0.03
C LYS A 262 -9.00 11.73 0.16
N GLN A 263 -8.76 10.80 1.07
CA GLN A 263 -7.43 10.34 1.45
C GLN A 263 -6.86 9.32 0.46
N VAL A 264 -5.53 9.24 0.40
CA VAL A 264 -4.83 8.34 -0.51
C VAL A 264 -4.92 6.90 -0.02
N THR A 265 -5.64 6.06 -0.76
CA THR A 265 -5.65 4.61 -0.57
C THR A 265 -4.29 4.00 -0.94
N CYS A 266 -3.67 3.31 0.01
CA CYS A 266 -2.43 2.56 -0.22
C CYS A 266 -2.37 1.31 0.65
N THR A 267 -1.42 0.43 0.35
CA THR A 267 -1.19 -0.82 1.11
C THR A 267 -0.90 -0.57 2.60
N TYR A 268 -0.22 0.52 2.95
CA TYR A 268 0.03 0.88 4.34
C TYR A 268 -1.22 1.35 5.09
N ALA A 269 -2.25 1.86 4.41
CA ALA A 269 -3.49 2.28 5.06
C ALA A 269 -4.21 1.09 5.72
N LEU A 270 -4.13 -0.10 5.11
CA LEU A 270 -4.60 -1.36 5.69
C LEU A 270 -3.84 -1.71 6.98
N ARG A 271 -2.51 -1.51 6.96
CA ARG A 271 -1.65 -1.78 8.12
C ARG A 271 -1.88 -0.81 9.27
N TYR A 272 -2.13 0.47 8.97
CA TYR A 272 -2.53 1.45 9.98
C TYR A 272 -3.91 1.11 10.56
N GLY A 273 -4.86 0.72 9.69
CA GLY A 273 -6.17 0.19 10.07
C GLY A 273 -6.09 -0.96 11.07
N ALA A 274 -5.39 -2.03 10.68
CA ALA A 274 -5.20 -3.20 11.51
C ALA A 274 -4.47 -2.86 12.83
N GLY A 275 -3.40 -2.08 12.76
CA GLY A 275 -2.65 -1.67 13.94
C GLY A 275 -3.52 -0.89 14.93
N LYS A 276 -4.37 0.01 14.44
CA LYS A 276 -5.32 0.74 15.27
C LYS A 276 -6.34 -0.21 15.91
N ALA A 277 -6.96 -1.10 15.14
CA ALA A 277 -7.92 -2.08 15.64
C ALA A 277 -7.30 -3.00 16.72
N PHE A 278 -6.03 -3.38 16.58
CA PHE A 278 -5.31 -4.15 17.60
C PHE A 278 -5.01 -3.33 18.86
N ASN A 279 -4.86 -2.01 18.77
CA ASN A 279 -4.61 -1.15 19.92
C ASN A 279 -5.85 -0.87 20.75
N GLU A 280 -6.99 -0.70 20.08
CA GLU A 280 -8.27 -0.42 20.73
C GLU A 280 -9.02 -1.70 21.14
N GLY A 281 -8.63 -2.85 20.58
CA GLY A 281 -9.25 -4.13 20.88
C GLY A 281 -8.91 -4.63 22.27
N SER A 282 -9.93 -4.76 23.14
CA SER A 282 -9.78 -5.32 24.49
C SER A 282 -9.20 -6.74 24.54
N LYS A 283 -9.24 -7.47 23.42
CA LYS A 283 -8.74 -8.84 23.28
C LYS A 283 -7.28 -8.94 22.83
N VAL A 284 -6.63 -7.81 22.50
CA VAL A 284 -5.25 -7.80 22.00
C VAL A 284 -4.39 -7.02 22.98
N SER A 285 -3.57 -7.72 23.76
CA SER A 285 -2.59 -7.07 24.63
C SER A 285 -1.43 -6.50 23.81
N GLU A 286 -0.70 -5.53 24.37
CA GLU A 286 0.52 -4.97 23.78
C GLU A 286 1.55 -6.04 23.39
N ALA A 287 1.71 -7.06 24.25
CA ALA A 287 2.61 -8.18 24.04
C ALA A 287 2.19 -9.09 22.86
N VAL A 288 0.91 -9.12 22.51
CA VAL A 288 0.38 -9.84 21.34
C VAL A 288 0.38 -8.95 20.10
N GLN A 289 0.10 -7.65 20.26
CA GLN A 289 0.08 -6.66 19.18
C GLN A 289 1.42 -6.59 18.42
N ASN A 290 2.56 -6.59 19.11
CA ASN A 290 3.87 -6.50 18.46
C ASN A 290 4.19 -7.71 17.56
N PRO A 291 4.02 -8.97 18.03
CA PRO A 291 4.01 -10.15 17.15
C PRO A 291 3.00 -10.06 16.01
N MET A 292 1.76 -9.60 16.29
CA MET A 292 0.73 -9.38 15.27
C MET A 292 1.10 -8.31 14.23
N MET A 293 2.05 -7.44 14.51
CA MET A 293 2.55 -6.45 13.56
C MET A 293 3.95 -6.79 13.03
N GLN A 294 4.56 -7.90 13.48
CA GLN A 294 5.97 -8.23 13.26
C GLN A 294 6.92 -7.10 13.67
N HIS A 295 6.62 -6.45 14.79
CA HIS A 295 7.47 -5.43 15.38
C HIS A 295 8.34 -6.08 16.47
N ALA A 296 9.64 -5.81 16.42
CA ALA A 296 10.57 -6.22 17.46
C ALA A 296 10.51 -5.31 18.70
N ASP A 297 9.95 -4.10 18.56
CA ASP A 297 9.90 -3.06 19.59
C ASP A 297 8.59 -2.28 19.46
N ILE A 298 7.90 -2.04 20.58
CA ILE A 298 6.70 -1.21 20.64
C ILE A 298 6.92 0.20 20.10
N GLN A 299 8.14 0.75 20.17
CA GLN A 299 8.43 2.06 19.57
C GLN A 299 8.21 2.06 18.04
N THR A 300 8.30 0.88 17.41
CA THR A 300 7.97 0.64 16.00
C THR A 300 6.45 0.61 15.76
N PHE A 301 5.66 0.40 16.81
CA PHE A 301 4.22 0.57 16.80
C PHE A 301 3.83 2.04 17.06
N LEU A 302 4.27 2.61 18.19
CA LEU A 302 3.85 3.95 18.64
C LEU A 302 4.16 5.05 17.62
N ARG A 303 5.40 5.12 17.10
CA ARG A 303 5.78 6.21 16.18
C ARG A 303 5.08 6.14 14.80
N PRO A 304 4.98 4.96 14.14
CA PRO A 304 4.40 4.86 12.81
C PRO A 304 2.88 4.62 12.81
N HIS A 305 2.29 3.98 13.82
CA HIS A 305 0.92 3.49 13.79
C HIS A 305 -0.05 4.29 14.66
N LEU A 306 0.42 5.08 15.63
CA LEU A 306 -0.46 6.06 16.29
C LEU A 306 -0.92 7.10 15.27
N HIS A 307 -2.24 7.28 15.25
CA HIS A 307 -2.89 8.28 14.44
C HIS A 307 -2.56 9.67 14.99
N ARG A 308 -2.44 10.66 14.10
CA ARG A 308 -2.11 12.03 14.51
C ARG A 308 -3.32 12.79 15.05
N LEU A 309 -4.52 12.41 14.62
CA LEU A 309 -5.74 12.90 15.23
C LEU A 309 -6.07 11.96 16.39
N VAL A 310 -6.28 12.54 17.57
CA VAL A 310 -6.85 11.84 18.72
C VAL A 310 -8.26 11.42 18.33
N THR A 311 -8.49 10.12 18.23
CA THR A 311 -9.80 9.56 17.91
C THR A 311 -10.61 9.20 19.14
N ALA A 312 -10.08 9.48 20.33
CA ALA A 312 -10.79 9.32 21.59
C ALA A 312 -11.91 10.35 21.69
N ASP A 313 -13.05 9.92 22.23
CA ASP A 313 -14.14 10.80 22.60
C ASP A 313 -13.76 11.60 23.85
N THR A 314 -13.18 12.78 23.63
CA THR A 314 -12.75 13.65 24.73
C THR A 314 -13.92 14.15 25.57
N ALA A 315 -15.13 14.18 25.02
CA ALA A 315 -16.33 14.58 25.76
C ALA A 315 -16.75 13.47 26.73
N ALA A 316 -16.63 12.21 26.29
CA ALA A 316 -16.91 11.05 27.14
C ALA A 316 -15.88 10.84 28.25
N ILE A 317 -14.64 11.30 28.05
CA ILE A 317 -13.61 11.32 29.10
C ILE A 317 -14.01 12.27 30.25
N ILE A 318 -14.71 13.36 29.95
CA ILE A 318 -15.03 14.38 30.94
C ILE A 318 -16.22 13.96 31.79
N GLU A 319 -17.35 13.55 31.21
CA GLU A 319 -18.51 12.98 31.95
C GLU A 319 -19.71 12.57 31.06
N LEU A 320 -19.54 12.49 29.73
CA LEU A 320 -20.63 12.12 28.81
C LEU A 320 -20.60 10.64 28.42
N ASP A 321 -21.73 10.12 27.97
CA ASP A 321 -21.77 8.78 27.40
C ASP A 321 -20.92 8.72 26.11
N PRO A 322 -20.08 7.67 25.92
CA PRO A 322 -19.28 7.50 24.71
C PRO A 322 -20.13 7.46 23.44
N GLN A 323 -19.79 8.30 22.47
CA GLN A 323 -20.47 8.34 21.16
C GLN A 323 -19.70 7.56 20.10
N GLU A 324 -19.51 6.26 20.30
CA GLU A 324 -18.66 5.41 19.45
C GLU A 324 -19.03 5.50 17.96
N SER A 325 -20.33 5.42 17.63
CA SER A 325 -20.81 5.46 16.24
C SER A 325 -20.54 6.80 15.56
N VAL A 326 -20.72 7.91 16.28
CA VAL A 326 -20.44 9.26 15.79
C VAL A 326 -18.94 9.42 15.58
N MET A 327 -18.12 8.99 16.54
CA MET A 327 -16.67 9.07 16.41
C MET A 327 -16.16 8.22 15.24
N LEU A 328 -16.62 6.99 15.10
CA LEU A 328 -16.30 6.13 13.95
C LEU A 328 -16.68 6.79 12.62
N SER A 329 -17.93 7.28 12.49
CA SER A 329 -18.37 7.97 11.27
C SER A 329 -17.56 9.24 10.97
N THR A 330 -17.05 9.91 12.01
CA THR A 330 -16.22 11.11 11.90
C THR A 330 -14.77 10.80 11.54
N PHE A 331 -14.25 9.59 11.74
CA PHE A 331 -12.86 9.27 11.38
C PHE A 331 -12.70 8.36 10.17
N ASN A 332 -13.77 7.69 9.75
CA ASN A 332 -13.76 6.80 8.59
C ASN A 332 -13.35 7.54 7.31
N MET A 333 -12.58 6.87 6.44
CA MET A 333 -12.25 7.41 5.12
C MET A 333 -13.49 7.52 4.22
N SER A 334 -14.47 6.64 4.44
CA SER A 334 -15.70 6.49 3.66
C SER A 334 -16.62 7.70 3.76
N ARG A 335 -16.54 8.49 4.84
CA ARG A 335 -17.24 9.79 4.95
C ARG A 335 -16.88 10.75 3.82
N TRP A 336 -15.69 10.59 3.25
CA TRP A 336 -15.17 11.41 2.16
C TRP A 336 -15.39 10.78 0.77
N ILE A 337 -16.09 9.64 0.68
CA ILE A 337 -16.43 9.06 -0.61
C ILE A 337 -17.53 9.91 -1.24
N ASP A 338 -17.20 10.50 -2.37
CA ASP A 338 -18.13 11.32 -3.15
C ASP A 338 -18.19 10.80 -4.60
N PRO A 339 -19.36 10.31 -5.07
CA PRO A 339 -19.54 9.88 -6.45
C PRO A 339 -19.29 10.96 -7.51
N ASP A 340 -19.41 12.24 -7.16
CA ASP A 340 -19.19 13.35 -8.09
C ASP A 340 -17.73 13.83 -8.08
N ARG A 341 -16.92 13.39 -7.12
CA ARG A 341 -15.49 13.72 -7.06
C ARG A 341 -14.75 13.12 -8.25
N LEU A 342 -14.08 14.01 -8.98
CA LEU A 342 -13.23 13.64 -10.12
C LEU A 342 -12.07 12.76 -9.67
N TRP A 343 -11.84 11.68 -10.41
CA TRP A 343 -10.77 10.70 -10.14
C TRP A 343 -9.76 10.59 -11.28
N GLY A 344 -10.09 11.17 -12.43
CA GLY A 344 -9.28 11.21 -13.63
C GLY A 344 -9.63 12.47 -14.44
N LEU A 345 -8.74 12.83 -15.36
CA LEU A 345 -8.94 13.96 -16.25
C LEU A 345 -9.93 13.59 -17.37
N THR A 346 -10.63 14.58 -17.89
CA THR A 346 -11.44 14.43 -19.11
C THR A 346 -10.53 14.16 -20.32
N ALA A 347 -11.10 13.66 -21.43
CA ALA A 347 -10.34 13.42 -22.66
C ALA A 347 -9.66 14.71 -23.16
N GLU A 348 -10.37 15.83 -23.12
CA GLU A 348 -9.87 17.16 -23.50
C GLU A 348 -8.71 17.62 -22.61
N GLN A 349 -8.85 17.50 -21.29
CA GLN A 349 -7.78 17.82 -20.33
C GLN A 349 -6.55 16.93 -20.54
N ALA A 350 -6.76 15.64 -20.81
CA ALA A 350 -5.69 14.71 -21.10
C ALA A 350 -4.96 15.03 -22.42
N GLU A 351 -5.69 15.49 -23.44
CA GLU A 351 -5.15 15.92 -24.72
C GLU A 351 -4.35 17.22 -24.59
N TYR A 352 -4.91 18.23 -23.91
CA TYR A 352 -4.20 19.47 -23.59
C TYR A 352 -2.85 19.18 -22.91
N MET A 353 -2.82 18.25 -21.95
CA MET A 353 -1.59 17.80 -21.28
C MET A 353 -0.61 17.06 -22.20
N ASN A 354 -1.10 16.31 -23.19
CA ASN A 354 -0.24 15.67 -24.18
C ASN A 354 0.46 16.71 -25.09
N ASN A 355 -0.14 17.89 -25.26
CA ASN A 355 0.37 19.01 -26.05
C ASN A 355 1.23 20.01 -25.25
N ALA A 356 1.49 19.76 -23.96
CA ALA A 356 2.35 20.62 -23.17
C ALA A 356 3.78 20.73 -23.77
N PRO A 357 4.42 21.92 -23.79
CA PRO A 357 5.73 22.13 -24.45
C PRO A 357 6.82 21.17 -23.97
N VAL A 358 6.82 20.84 -22.67
CA VAL A 358 7.77 19.89 -22.07
C VAL A 358 7.55 18.47 -22.62
N ILE A 359 6.30 18.05 -22.79
CA ILE A 359 5.97 16.72 -23.33
C ILE A 359 6.32 16.64 -24.81
N LEU A 360 6.01 17.69 -25.59
CA LEU A 360 6.36 17.76 -27.00
C LEU A 360 7.88 17.71 -27.21
N SER A 361 8.65 18.50 -26.46
CA SER A 361 10.12 18.52 -26.56
C SER A 361 10.77 17.18 -26.21
N LEU A 362 10.30 16.51 -25.15
CA LEU A 362 10.78 15.17 -24.77
C LEU A 362 10.39 14.12 -25.80
N THR A 363 9.19 14.23 -26.37
CA THR A 363 8.70 13.32 -27.41
C THR A 363 9.48 13.48 -28.71
N GLN A 364 9.78 14.70 -29.13
CA GLN A 364 10.64 14.99 -30.28
C GLN A 364 12.05 14.42 -30.09
N ARG A 365 12.66 14.63 -28.91
CA ARG A 365 13.97 14.03 -28.57
C ARG A 365 13.92 12.50 -28.66
N ARG A 366 12.82 11.88 -28.22
CA ARG A 366 12.62 10.43 -28.30
C ARG A 366 12.54 9.94 -29.74
N VAL A 367 11.83 10.66 -30.60
CA VAL A 367 11.72 10.33 -32.03
C VAL A 367 13.08 10.47 -32.73
N LYS A 368 13.77 11.60 -32.54
CA LYS A 368 15.12 11.82 -33.10
C LYS A 368 16.11 10.73 -32.66
N LEU A 369 16.07 10.34 -31.38
CA LEU A 369 16.93 9.28 -30.86
C LEU A 369 16.55 7.91 -31.44
N LYS A 370 15.26 7.62 -31.62
CA LYS A 370 14.79 6.39 -32.29
C LYS A 370 15.27 6.33 -33.74
N GLN A 371 15.19 7.44 -34.47
CA GLN A 371 15.66 7.53 -35.86
C GLN A 371 17.17 7.29 -35.97
N ARG A 372 17.97 7.91 -35.08
CA ARG A 372 19.43 7.72 -35.05
C ARG A 372 19.86 6.29 -34.71
N LEU A 373 19.17 5.64 -33.78
CA LEU A 373 19.52 4.30 -33.29
C LEU A 373 18.83 3.17 -34.07
N GLN A 374 17.86 3.51 -34.92
CA GLN A 374 17.08 2.59 -35.75
C GLN A 374 16.61 1.34 -34.98
N ARG A 375 16.93 0.13 -35.48
CA ARG A 375 16.51 -1.15 -34.90
C ARG A 375 17.03 -1.36 -33.47
N LYS A 376 18.21 -0.83 -33.12
CA LYS A 376 18.81 -0.96 -31.77
C LYS A 376 18.26 0.04 -30.75
N ALA A 377 17.33 0.92 -31.14
CA ALA A 377 16.79 1.96 -30.26
C ALA A 377 16.11 1.38 -29.00
N ILE A 378 15.37 0.28 -29.15
CA ILE A 378 14.53 -0.27 -28.06
C ILE A 378 15.38 -0.77 -26.90
N GLU A 379 16.54 -1.36 -27.19
CA GLU A 379 17.48 -1.88 -26.20
C GLU A 379 18.34 -0.79 -25.56
N HIS A 380 18.55 0.32 -26.28
CA HIS A 380 19.49 1.35 -25.89
C HIS A 380 19.11 2.05 -24.56
N PRO A 381 20.01 2.10 -23.57
CA PRO A 381 19.72 2.66 -22.24
C PRO A 381 19.19 4.11 -22.27
N LYS A 382 19.77 4.97 -23.12
CA LYS A 382 19.31 6.37 -23.26
C LYS A 382 17.89 6.47 -23.81
N TYR A 383 17.49 5.56 -24.70
CA TYR A 383 16.13 5.52 -25.24
C TYR A 383 15.14 5.06 -24.18
N LYS A 384 15.45 3.95 -23.48
CA LYS A 384 14.66 3.47 -22.33
C LYS A 384 14.49 4.55 -21.26
N ALA A 385 15.55 5.27 -20.92
CA ALA A 385 15.51 6.38 -19.97
C ALA A 385 14.60 7.52 -20.45
N LEU A 386 14.66 7.87 -21.74
CA LEU A 386 13.84 8.93 -22.31
C LEU A 386 12.35 8.55 -22.41
N VAL A 387 12.05 7.30 -22.74
CA VAL A 387 10.68 6.75 -22.69
C VAL A 387 10.10 6.86 -21.28
N ARG A 388 10.87 6.44 -20.26
CA ARG A 388 10.47 6.58 -18.85
C ARG A 388 10.28 8.04 -18.46
N ARG A 389 11.16 8.95 -18.92
CA ARG A 389 11.05 10.38 -18.64
C ARG A 389 9.77 10.99 -19.22
N VAL A 390 9.41 10.65 -20.45
CA VAL A 390 8.13 11.09 -21.04
C VAL A 390 6.94 10.59 -20.22
N ALA A 391 6.93 9.30 -19.86
CA ALA A 391 5.84 8.72 -19.08
C ALA A 391 5.72 9.36 -17.68
N ASN A 392 6.85 9.56 -16.99
CA ASN A 392 6.89 10.19 -15.68
C ASN A 392 6.41 11.64 -15.71
N GLU A 393 6.80 12.41 -16.74
CA GLU A 393 6.40 13.81 -16.83
C GLU A 393 4.91 13.95 -17.16
N LYS A 394 4.36 13.07 -18.03
CA LYS A 394 2.92 13.00 -18.26
C LYS A 394 2.16 12.69 -16.99
N GLU A 395 2.60 11.68 -16.23
CA GLU A 395 1.97 11.32 -14.95
C GLU A 395 2.05 12.45 -13.93
N ARG A 396 3.18 13.17 -13.87
CA ARG A 396 3.35 14.33 -12.99
C ARG A 396 2.35 15.43 -13.33
N LEU A 397 2.29 15.85 -14.60
CA LEU A 397 1.37 16.90 -15.04
C LEU A 397 -0.09 16.51 -14.80
N ARG A 398 -0.45 15.24 -15.08
CA ARG A 398 -1.79 14.72 -14.79
C ARG A 398 -2.11 14.76 -13.31
N ALA A 399 -1.19 14.32 -12.45
CA ALA A 399 -1.38 14.31 -11.02
C ALA A 399 -1.51 15.74 -10.45
N THR A 400 -0.73 16.69 -10.96
CA THR A 400 -0.80 18.10 -10.57
C THR A 400 -2.15 18.71 -10.94
N LEU A 401 -2.57 18.60 -12.20
CA LEU A 401 -3.85 19.16 -12.65
C LEU A 401 -5.04 18.51 -11.94
N LEU A 402 -5.01 17.19 -11.74
CA LEU A 402 -6.07 16.51 -11.01
C LEU A 402 -6.16 17.01 -9.56
N ALA A 403 -5.02 17.25 -8.90
CA ALA A 403 -4.98 17.79 -7.54
C ALA A 403 -5.56 19.22 -7.48
N GLU A 404 -5.25 20.08 -8.46
CA GLU A 404 -5.81 21.44 -8.55
C GLU A 404 -7.33 21.42 -8.73
N ILE A 405 -7.84 20.60 -9.66
CA ILE A 405 -9.28 20.45 -9.89
C ILE A 405 -9.98 19.92 -8.64
N GLN A 406 -9.39 18.92 -7.98
CA GLN A 406 -9.92 18.36 -6.74
C GLN A 406 -9.91 19.40 -5.61
N GLU A 407 -8.89 20.24 -5.49
CA GLU A 407 -8.84 21.30 -4.47
C GLU A 407 -9.93 22.35 -4.70
N ILE A 408 -10.13 22.79 -5.94
CA ILE A 408 -11.21 23.72 -6.30
C ILE A 408 -12.58 23.11 -5.96
N TYR A 409 -12.78 21.84 -6.31
CA TYR A 409 -14.01 21.12 -6.01
C TYR A 409 -14.25 21.01 -4.50
N GLU A 410 -13.23 20.60 -3.73
CA GLU A 410 -13.32 20.41 -2.28
C GLU A 410 -13.63 21.71 -1.53
N ARG A 411 -13.14 22.87 -2.02
CA ARG A 411 -13.48 24.17 -1.43
C ARG A 411 -14.86 24.67 -1.87
N GLY A 412 -15.20 24.52 -3.15
CA GLY A 412 -16.40 25.13 -3.73
C GLY A 412 -17.69 24.33 -3.50
N GLN A 413 -17.61 23.00 -3.46
CA GLN A 413 -18.79 22.15 -3.41
C GLN A 413 -19.59 22.27 -2.10
N PRO A 414 -18.96 22.30 -0.91
CA PRO A 414 -19.70 22.49 0.34
C PRO A 414 -20.47 23.81 0.35
N VAL A 415 -19.84 24.90 -0.10
CA VAL A 415 -20.48 26.23 -0.20
C VAL A 415 -21.72 26.16 -1.09
N ARG A 416 -21.60 25.57 -2.29
CA ARG A 416 -22.74 25.41 -3.22
C ARG A 416 -23.89 24.60 -2.63
N ILE A 417 -23.59 23.56 -1.84
CA ILE A 417 -24.60 22.73 -1.19
C ILE A 417 -25.30 23.52 -0.07
N ILE A 418 -24.54 24.24 0.75
CA ILE A 418 -25.07 25.09 1.83
C ILE A 418 -26.00 26.16 1.25
N GLU A 419 -25.57 26.90 0.22
CA GLU A 419 -26.39 27.92 -0.43
C GLU A 419 -27.68 27.36 -1.02
N ARG A 420 -27.64 26.18 -1.66
CA ARG A 420 -28.86 25.50 -2.15
C ARG A 420 -29.79 25.12 -1.01
N HIS A 421 -29.25 24.66 0.11
CA HIS A 421 -30.04 24.28 1.28
C HIS A 421 -30.72 25.49 1.91
N LEU A 422 -29.98 26.60 2.09
CA LEU A 422 -30.51 27.87 2.57
C LEU A 422 -31.56 28.45 1.62
N ALA A 423 -31.44 28.22 0.31
CA ALA A 423 -32.44 28.58 -0.70
C ALA A 423 -33.67 27.64 -0.72
N GLY A 424 -33.79 26.69 0.22
CA GLY A 424 -34.93 25.78 0.34
C GLY A 424 -34.94 24.63 -0.67
N VAL A 425 -33.86 24.42 -1.44
CA VAL A 425 -33.74 23.28 -2.35
C VAL A 425 -33.49 22.02 -1.51
N LYS A 426 -34.51 21.15 -1.44
CA LYS A 426 -34.37 19.84 -0.79
C LYS A 426 -33.38 18.99 -1.58
N LEU A 427 -32.44 18.37 -0.88
CA LEU A 427 -31.56 17.36 -1.47
C LEU A 427 -32.38 16.14 -1.85
N ASN A 428 -31.94 15.44 -2.90
CA ASN A 428 -32.55 14.17 -3.28
C ASN A 428 -32.42 13.19 -2.09
N SER A 429 -33.55 12.60 -1.67
CA SER A 429 -33.60 11.70 -0.51
C SER A 429 -32.98 10.33 -0.79
N GLU A 430 -32.76 10.00 -2.06
CA GLU A 430 -32.12 8.74 -2.45
C GLU A 430 -30.59 8.86 -2.35
N PRO A 431 -29.92 7.94 -1.65
CA PRO A 431 -28.47 7.91 -1.58
C PRO A 431 -27.88 7.68 -2.98
N LYS A 432 -26.85 8.45 -3.35
CA LYS A 432 -26.08 8.26 -4.58
C LYS A 432 -25.20 6.99 -4.46
N VAL A 433 -25.81 5.81 -4.48
CA VAL A 433 -25.08 4.54 -4.45
C VAL A 433 -24.62 4.22 -5.86
N ALA A 434 -23.31 4.03 -6.05
CA ALA A 434 -22.80 3.56 -7.33
C ALA A 434 -23.40 2.18 -7.64
N SER A 435 -24.08 2.07 -8.79
CA SER A 435 -24.70 0.82 -9.24
C SER A 435 -23.72 -0.35 -9.17
N TYR A 436 -24.22 -1.52 -8.77
CA TYR A 436 -23.46 -2.78 -8.76
C TYR A 436 -23.11 -3.26 -10.17
N PHE A 437 -23.84 -2.79 -11.18
CA PHE A 437 -23.72 -3.23 -12.56
C PHE A 437 -23.67 -2.03 -13.51
N SER A 438 -22.91 -2.18 -14.59
CA SER A 438 -22.89 -1.31 -15.77
C SER A 438 -23.13 -2.14 -17.04
N GLU A 439 -23.41 -1.49 -18.16
CA GLU A 439 -23.52 -2.14 -19.48
C GLU A 439 -22.28 -2.99 -19.81
N ASP A 440 -21.09 -2.48 -19.48
CA ASP A 440 -19.81 -3.18 -19.68
C ASP A 440 -19.52 -4.35 -18.72
N THR A 441 -20.46 -4.72 -17.83
CA THR A 441 -20.22 -5.75 -16.80
C THR A 441 -20.25 -7.14 -17.42
N LEU A 442 -19.13 -7.85 -17.31
CA LEU A 442 -19.02 -9.22 -17.79
C LEU A 442 -20.00 -10.15 -17.04
N PRO A 443 -20.62 -11.14 -17.70
CA PRO A 443 -21.53 -12.09 -17.04
C PRO A 443 -20.92 -12.78 -15.82
N GLY A 444 -19.63 -13.16 -15.90
CA GLY A 444 -18.91 -13.72 -14.76
C GLY A 444 -18.73 -12.74 -13.61
N GLN A 445 -18.51 -11.46 -13.90
CA GLN A 445 -18.41 -10.41 -12.88
C GLN A 445 -19.77 -10.13 -12.23
N ARG A 446 -20.86 -10.18 -13.02
CA ARG A 446 -22.24 -10.10 -12.50
C ARG A 446 -22.51 -11.23 -11.49
N ARG A 447 -22.25 -12.48 -11.89
CA ARG A 447 -22.43 -13.66 -11.02
C ARG A 447 -21.58 -13.58 -9.74
N LEU A 448 -20.36 -13.04 -9.85
CA LEU A 448 -19.49 -12.78 -8.71
C LEU A 448 -20.13 -11.77 -7.74
N THR A 449 -20.65 -10.65 -8.23
CA THR A 449 -21.33 -9.64 -7.40
C THR A 449 -22.60 -10.19 -6.73
N GLU A 450 -23.41 -10.94 -7.47
CA GLU A 450 -24.64 -11.56 -6.97
C GLU A 450 -24.34 -12.53 -5.81
N THR A 451 -23.34 -13.40 -5.98
CA THR A 451 -23.00 -14.42 -4.97
C THR A 451 -22.19 -13.88 -3.80
N MET A 452 -21.29 -12.93 -4.02
CA MET A 452 -20.39 -12.43 -2.98
C MET A 452 -20.98 -11.28 -2.16
N ILE A 453 -21.82 -10.44 -2.78
CA ILE A 453 -22.31 -9.20 -2.17
C ILE A 453 -23.81 -9.22 -1.93
N LEU A 454 -24.61 -9.64 -2.92
CA LEU A 454 -26.07 -9.48 -2.88
C LEU A 454 -26.82 -10.67 -2.29
N ALA A 455 -26.25 -11.88 -2.30
CA ALA A 455 -26.85 -13.05 -1.67
C ALA A 455 -26.97 -12.81 -0.16
N PRO A 456 -28.16 -12.89 0.47
CA PRO A 456 -28.32 -12.71 1.91
C PRO A 456 -27.94 -13.98 2.70
N PRO A 457 -27.59 -13.87 3.99
CA PRO A 457 -27.39 -15.03 4.85
C PRO A 457 -28.69 -15.78 5.09
N VAL A 458 -28.54 -17.09 5.32
CA VAL A 458 -29.67 -17.99 5.58
C VAL A 458 -29.52 -18.62 6.96
N ALA A 459 -30.62 -18.87 7.66
CA ALA A 459 -30.60 -19.36 9.04
C ALA A 459 -30.17 -20.83 9.13
N ALA A 460 -30.58 -21.67 8.19
CA ALA A 460 -30.21 -23.09 8.17
C ALA A 460 -28.75 -23.28 7.74
N LEU A 461 -28.03 -24.16 8.44
CA LEU A 461 -26.61 -24.40 8.18
C LEU A 461 -26.38 -24.95 6.77
N GLU A 462 -27.20 -25.88 6.31
CA GLU A 462 -27.11 -26.50 4.99
C GLU A 462 -27.31 -25.46 3.87
N GLU A 463 -28.25 -24.54 4.05
CA GLU A 463 -28.55 -23.47 3.08
C GLU A 463 -27.42 -22.44 3.04
N GLU A 464 -26.83 -22.10 4.18
CA GLU A 464 -25.67 -21.21 4.25
C GLU A 464 -24.41 -21.87 3.64
N LEU A 465 -24.19 -23.17 3.88
CA LEU A 465 -23.15 -23.94 3.19
C LEU A 465 -23.36 -23.94 1.67
N GLU A 466 -24.60 -24.03 1.20
CA GLU A 466 -24.91 -23.96 -0.22
C GLU A 466 -24.67 -22.57 -0.81
N ARG A 467 -25.06 -21.49 -0.11
CA ARG A 467 -24.72 -20.10 -0.48
C ARG A 467 -23.22 -19.94 -0.69
N ARG A 468 -22.41 -20.48 0.23
CA ARG A 468 -20.94 -20.45 0.17
C ARG A 468 -20.40 -21.28 -0.98
N ASN A 469 -20.91 -22.49 -1.16
CA ASN A 469 -20.54 -23.35 -2.29
C ASN A 469 -20.80 -22.66 -3.63
N ASN A 470 -21.91 -21.94 -3.75
CA ASN A 470 -22.25 -21.14 -4.92
C ASN A 470 -21.26 -20.00 -5.15
N ALA A 471 -20.89 -19.27 -4.09
CA ALA A 471 -19.88 -18.22 -4.15
C ALA A 471 -18.48 -18.75 -4.53
N ILE A 472 -18.03 -19.86 -3.91
CA ILE A 472 -16.74 -20.49 -4.25
C ILE A 472 -16.74 -20.92 -5.71
N THR A 473 -17.85 -21.48 -6.20
CA THR A 473 -18.00 -21.89 -7.60
C THR A 473 -17.98 -20.69 -8.55
N ALA A 474 -18.64 -19.58 -8.19
CA ALA A 474 -18.64 -18.35 -8.98
C ALA A 474 -17.25 -17.72 -9.08
N VAL A 475 -16.55 -17.60 -7.96
CA VAL A 475 -15.18 -17.09 -7.93
C VAL A 475 -14.22 -18.02 -8.69
N THR A 476 -14.36 -19.34 -8.57
CA THR A 476 -13.54 -20.32 -9.32
C THR A 476 -13.75 -20.18 -10.83
N ALA A 477 -15.00 -20.03 -11.28
CA ALA A 477 -15.30 -19.79 -12.69
C ALA A 477 -14.74 -18.43 -13.15
N TYR A 478 -14.91 -17.38 -12.34
CA TYR A 478 -14.41 -16.04 -12.64
C TYR A 478 -12.88 -15.98 -12.75
N CYS A 479 -12.17 -16.77 -11.93
CA CYS A 479 -10.71 -16.82 -11.96
C CYS A 479 -10.16 -17.21 -13.34
N LYS A 480 -10.94 -17.89 -14.18
CA LYS A 480 -10.55 -18.35 -15.52
C LYS A 480 -10.86 -17.33 -16.64
N ILE A 481 -11.52 -16.22 -16.33
CA ILE A 481 -11.97 -15.22 -17.32
C ILE A 481 -10.84 -14.24 -17.64
N GLU A 482 -10.59 -14.01 -18.92
CA GLU A 482 -9.81 -12.87 -19.38
C GLU A 482 -10.68 -11.61 -19.39
N GLU A 483 -10.42 -10.64 -18.50
CA GLU A 483 -11.19 -9.39 -18.53
C GLU A 483 -10.72 -8.44 -19.65
N GLY A 484 -9.45 -8.58 -20.05
CA GLY A 484 -8.75 -7.69 -20.97
C GLY A 484 -8.08 -6.51 -20.26
N ASP A 485 -6.85 -6.17 -20.65
CA ASP A 485 -6.19 -4.94 -20.18
C ASP A 485 -6.63 -3.76 -21.06
N MET A 486 -6.92 -2.59 -20.47
CA MET A 486 -7.28 -1.37 -21.22
C MET A 486 -6.09 -0.77 -21.97
N CYS A 487 -4.89 -1.36 -21.86
CA CYS A 487 -3.72 -1.03 -22.67
C CYS A 487 -3.50 -2.06 -23.78
N GLU A 488 -3.72 -1.64 -25.03
CA GLU A 488 -3.19 -2.34 -26.21
C GLU A 488 -1.70 -2.64 -26.02
N ARG A 489 -1.34 -3.93 -26.07
CA ARG A 489 0.02 -4.41 -25.85
C ARG A 489 1.00 -3.81 -26.86
N ARG A 490 2.14 -3.32 -26.38
CA ARG A 490 3.40 -3.45 -27.12
C ARG A 490 4.00 -4.83 -26.83
N LYS A 491 4.28 -5.58 -27.90
CA LYS A 491 4.99 -6.86 -27.89
C LYS A 491 6.26 -6.76 -27.03
N LEU A 492 6.31 -7.53 -25.95
CA LEU A 492 7.56 -7.85 -25.26
C LEU A 492 7.88 -9.29 -25.68
N ASN A 493 8.95 -9.44 -26.46
CA ASN A 493 9.57 -10.74 -26.67
C ASN A 493 10.20 -11.16 -25.33
N GLU A 494 10.04 -12.42 -24.96
CA GLU A 494 10.76 -13.01 -23.83
C GLU A 494 12.23 -13.12 -24.21
N ASP A 495 13.13 -12.59 -23.38
CA ASP A 495 14.54 -12.94 -23.45
C ASP A 495 14.70 -14.38 -22.90
N PRO A 496 15.45 -15.27 -23.57
CA PRO A 496 15.79 -16.58 -23.01
C PRO A 496 16.60 -16.43 -21.71
N PRO A 497 16.57 -17.44 -20.82
CA PRO A 497 17.31 -17.39 -19.56
C PRO A 497 18.79 -17.14 -19.82
N SER A 498 19.36 -16.17 -19.10
CA SER A 498 20.79 -15.84 -19.20
C SER A 498 21.62 -17.01 -18.68
N PRO A 499 22.77 -17.36 -19.29
CA PRO A 499 23.72 -18.34 -18.76
C PRO A 499 24.13 -18.07 -17.31
N ALA A 500 24.06 -16.81 -16.87
CA ALA A 500 24.33 -16.38 -15.50
C ALA A 500 23.26 -16.84 -14.50
N ASP A 501 22.00 -17.02 -14.92
CA ASP A 501 20.92 -17.51 -14.05
C ASP A 501 21.05 -19.02 -13.81
N GLU A 502 21.55 -19.77 -14.80
CA GLU A 502 21.82 -21.20 -14.67
C GLU A 502 23.09 -21.46 -13.85
N ALA A 503 24.14 -20.65 -14.05
CA ALA A 503 25.35 -20.68 -13.22
C ALA A 503 25.06 -20.33 -11.74
N LEU A 504 24.15 -19.39 -11.48
CA LEU A 504 23.70 -19.05 -10.11
C LEU A 504 22.93 -20.21 -9.47
N LYS A 505 22.11 -20.93 -10.25
CA LYS A 505 21.40 -22.13 -9.79
C LYS A 505 22.36 -23.26 -9.45
N VAL A 506 23.35 -23.52 -10.30
CA VAL A 506 24.38 -24.55 -10.07
C VAL A 506 25.23 -24.22 -8.84
N ALA A 507 25.63 -22.95 -8.66
CA ALA A 507 26.36 -22.51 -7.48
C ALA A 507 25.52 -22.55 -6.18
N MET A 508 24.22 -22.29 -6.26
CA MET A 508 23.32 -22.44 -5.10
C MET A 508 23.11 -23.91 -4.72
N LEU A 509 23.18 -24.83 -5.68
CA LEU A 509 23.06 -26.28 -5.44
C LEU A 509 24.35 -26.87 -4.85
N SER A 510 25.54 -26.37 -5.22
CA SER A 510 26.81 -26.87 -4.66
C SER A 510 27.03 -26.52 -3.18
N VAL A 511 26.36 -25.47 -2.68
CA VAL A 511 26.41 -25.05 -1.27
C VAL A 511 25.41 -25.85 -0.39
N CYS A 512 24.40 -26.48 -0.99
CA CYS A 512 23.28 -27.08 -0.26
C CYS A 512 23.34 -28.61 -0.11
N THR A 513 24.27 -29.31 -0.77
CA THR A 513 24.34 -30.79 -0.68
C THR A 513 25.78 -31.27 -0.82
N THR A 514 26.31 -31.92 0.21
CA THR A 514 27.47 -32.83 0.04
C THR A 514 27.01 -34.28 -0.18
N ASP A 515 25.71 -34.56 -0.03
CA ASP A 515 25.14 -35.91 -0.05
C ASP A 515 23.61 -35.83 -0.29
N GLN A 516 23.08 -36.64 -1.22
CA GLN A 516 21.68 -36.59 -1.69
C GLN A 516 20.64 -37.12 -0.69
N GLN A 517 21.03 -37.45 0.55
CA GLN A 517 20.14 -38.08 1.55
C GLN A 517 20.21 -37.44 2.95
N GLY A 518 20.93 -36.32 3.12
CA GLY A 518 21.02 -35.61 4.41
C GLY A 518 20.02 -34.46 4.54
N ARG A 519 19.32 -34.37 5.69
CA ARG A 519 18.50 -33.20 6.06
C ARG A 519 19.42 -32.08 6.58
N PRO A 520 19.28 -30.82 6.12
CA PRO A 520 20.10 -29.72 6.63
C PRO A 520 19.79 -29.45 8.10
N THR A 521 20.77 -29.67 8.97
CA THR A 521 20.80 -29.16 10.33
C THR A 521 21.60 -27.86 10.28
N ILE A 522 20.90 -26.71 10.27
CA ILE A 522 21.24 -25.46 10.96
C ILE A 522 20.16 -24.42 10.56
N CYS A 523 19.47 -23.86 11.57
CA CYS A 523 18.61 -22.68 11.45
C CYS A 523 19.42 -21.43 11.09
N PHE A 524 19.05 -20.69 10.04
CA PHE A 524 19.57 -19.32 9.84
C PHE A 524 18.53 -18.31 9.31
N MET A 525 18.72 -17.08 9.81
CA MET A 525 17.95 -15.84 9.68
C MET A 525 17.75 -15.33 8.22
N PRO A 526 16.67 -14.57 7.95
CA PRO A 526 16.27 -14.15 6.60
C PRO A 526 17.09 -12.96 6.09
N GLY A 527 18.17 -13.25 5.36
CA GLY A 527 18.99 -12.24 4.70
C GLY A 527 19.51 -12.73 3.34
N ASP A 528 18.73 -12.51 2.29
CA ASP A 528 19.05 -12.57 0.85
C ASP A 528 20.52 -12.88 0.48
N LEU A 529 20.88 -14.18 0.49
CA LEU A 529 22.19 -14.74 0.13
C LEU A 529 22.67 -14.25 -1.25
N SER A 530 21.74 -13.98 -2.15
CA SER A 530 21.99 -13.44 -3.50
C SER A 530 22.79 -12.14 -3.47
N LYS A 531 22.60 -11.30 -2.45
CA LYS A 531 23.35 -10.04 -2.32
C LYS A 531 24.77 -10.24 -1.79
N HIS A 532 24.97 -11.23 -0.91
CA HIS A 532 26.29 -11.58 -0.43
C HIS A 532 27.13 -12.13 -1.59
N PHE A 533 26.57 -13.10 -2.31
CA PHE A 533 27.26 -13.81 -3.39
C PHE A 533 27.67 -12.89 -4.54
N ASN A 534 26.74 -12.06 -5.02
CA ASN A 534 27.01 -11.08 -6.07
C ASN A 534 28.06 -10.02 -5.68
N LYS A 535 28.16 -9.69 -4.39
CA LYS A 535 28.99 -8.57 -3.93
C LYS A 535 30.40 -9.00 -3.51
N LYS A 536 30.54 -10.22 -3.01
CA LYS A 536 31.81 -10.79 -2.52
C LYS A 536 32.47 -11.74 -3.51
N HIS A 537 31.72 -12.52 -4.28
CA HIS A 537 32.27 -13.53 -5.18
C HIS A 537 32.27 -13.06 -6.63
N LEU A 538 31.13 -12.63 -7.18
CA LEU A 538 31.04 -12.34 -8.63
C LEU A 538 31.57 -10.97 -9.06
N LYS A 539 31.89 -10.07 -8.12
CA LYS A 539 32.22 -8.67 -8.47
C LYS A 539 33.66 -8.46 -8.95
N ARG A 540 34.51 -9.49 -8.88
CA ARG A 540 35.97 -9.40 -9.16
C ARG A 540 36.56 -10.64 -9.85
N VAL A 541 35.76 -11.63 -10.23
CA VAL A 541 36.27 -12.83 -10.92
C VAL A 541 36.47 -12.48 -12.39
N GLU A 542 37.72 -12.41 -12.82
CA GLU A 542 38.08 -12.42 -14.25
C GLU A 542 37.95 -13.84 -14.81
N GLU A 543 37.81 -13.99 -16.12
CA GLU A 543 37.39 -15.24 -16.81
C GLU A 543 38.27 -16.48 -16.56
N ASN A 544 39.36 -16.41 -15.78
CA ASN A 544 40.26 -17.53 -15.48
C ASN A 544 40.80 -17.57 -14.02
N GLU A 545 40.17 -16.91 -13.05
CA GLU A 545 40.57 -17.03 -11.63
C GLU A 545 39.61 -17.93 -10.82
N ASP A 546 40.18 -18.83 -10.03
CA ASP A 546 39.47 -19.71 -9.08
C ASP A 546 39.25 -18.96 -7.74
N PRO A 547 38.01 -18.54 -7.39
CA PRO A 547 37.80 -17.60 -6.31
C PRO A 547 37.73 -18.27 -4.93
N GLU A 548 38.88 -18.58 -4.33
CA GLU A 548 38.91 -19.20 -3.00
C GLU A 548 38.58 -18.19 -1.88
N CYS A 549 37.41 -18.36 -1.24
CA CYS A 549 36.96 -17.52 -0.12
C CYS A 549 37.52 -17.99 1.22
N LYS A 550 38.42 -17.23 1.86
CA LYS A 550 38.97 -17.61 3.19
C LYS A 550 37.96 -17.70 4.35
N ILE A 551 36.76 -17.13 4.20
CA ILE A 551 35.69 -17.15 5.20
C ILE A 551 34.76 -18.36 5.01
N CYS A 552 34.49 -18.70 3.75
CA CYS A 552 33.51 -19.72 3.35
C CYS A 552 34.17 -21.05 2.95
N ARG A 553 35.48 -21.04 2.65
CA ARG A 553 36.27 -22.12 2.06
C ARG A 553 35.69 -22.74 0.77
N CYS A 554 34.78 -22.04 0.08
CA CYS A 554 34.32 -22.46 -1.25
C CYS A 554 35.39 -22.12 -2.29
N ARG A 555 35.63 -23.07 -3.21
CA ARG A 555 36.29 -22.86 -4.51
C ARG A 555 35.20 -22.60 -5.55
#